data_AF-A0A1Q7L7Z8-F1
#
_entry.id   AF-A0A1Q7L7Z8-F1
#
_cell.length_a   1.000
_cell.length_b   1.000
_cell.length_c   1.000
_cell.angle_alpha   90.00
_cell.angle_beta   90.00
_cell.angle_gamma   90.00
#
_symmetry.space_group_name_H-M   'P 1'
#
loop_
_entity.id
_entity.type
_entity.pdbx_description
1 polymer ?
#
loop_
_entity_poly.entity_id
_entity_poly.type
_entity_poly.pdbx_seq_one_letter_code
_entity_poly.pdbx_strand_id
1 'polypeptide(L)'
;MKFPEPRLEINERTQLNGFRLDEEKKLNSYGWVDQKAGVVHIPIERAMQIVAQRGLPVRPQNANPAQAPSASQPKSKPSGKSTTQTK
;
A
#
# COMPACT_ATOMS: atom_id res chain seq x y z
N MET A 1 26.84 -0.19 25.32
CA MET A 1 25.67 0.44 24.66
C MET A 1 24.78 1.01 25.75
N LYS A 2 24.47 2.31 25.72
CA LYS A 2 23.66 2.99 26.75
C LYS A 2 22.26 3.21 26.18
N PHE A 3 21.25 2.64 26.82
CA PHE A 3 19.85 2.81 26.42
C PHE A 3 19.32 4.16 26.96
N PRO A 4 18.51 4.89 26.18
CA PRO A 4 17.93 6.15 26.62
C PRO A 4 16.93 5.92 27.76
N GLU A 5 16.83 6.89 28.67
CA GLU A 5 15.87 6.88 29.78
C GLU A 5 14.43 6.87 29.25
N PRO A 6 13.52 6.07 29.83
CA PRO A 6 12.13 6.01 29.42
C PRO A 6 11.47 7.38 29.59
N ARG A 7 10.73 7.83 28.57
CA ARG A 7 10.00 9.12 28.60
C ARG A 7 8.51 8.85 28.72
N LEU A 8 7.85 9.60 29.59
CA LEU A 8 6.39 9.59 29.70
C LEU A 8 5.80 10.37 28.52
N GLU A 9 4.86 9.76 27.80
CA GLU A 9 4.04 10.43 26.80
C GLU A 9 3.00 11.30 27.54
N ILE A 10 2.96 12.59 27.23
CA ILE A 10 2.17 13.62 27.95
C ILE A 10 0.95 14.12 27.15
N ASN A 11 0.88 13.82 25.85
CA ASN A 11 -0.11 14.34 24.91
C ASN A 11 -0.90 13.24 24.19
N GLU A 12 -0.97 12.03 24.78
CA GLU A 12 -1.51 10.82 24.14
C GLU A 12 -2.91 11.05 23.58
N ARG A 13 -3.77 11.71 24.36
CA ARG A 13 -5.14 12.03 23.94
C ARG A 13 -5.20 12.87 22.67
N THR A 14 -4.40 13.92 22.59
CA THR A 14 -4.40 14.82 21.43
C THR A 14 -3.88 14.12 20.19
N GLN A 15 -2.80 13.34 20.32
CA GLN A 15 -2.24 12.58 19.20
C GLN A 15 -3.20 11.49 18.71
N LEU A 16 -3.82 10.73 19.63
CA LEU A 16 -4.82 9.72 19.28
C LEU A 16 -6.03 10.32 18.58
N ASN A 17 -6.50 11.49 19.03
CA ASN A 17 -7.61 12.18 18.38
C ASN A 17 -7.24 12.65 16.97
N GLY A 18 -6.05 13.23 16.79
CA GLY A 18 -5.55 13.61 15.47
C GLY A 18 -5.45 12.42 14.52
N PHE A 19 -4.91 11.30 15.00
CA PHE A 19 -4.83 10.05 14.24
C PHE A 19 -6.22 9.54 13.82
N ARG A 20 -7.19 9.51 14.75
CA ARG A 20 -8.56 9.09 14.45
C ARG A 20 -9.22 9.96 13.39
N LEU A 21 -9.04 11.27 13.47
CA LEU A 21 -9.62 12.21 12.50
C LEU A 21 -9.01 12.04 11.10
N ASP A 22 -7.71 11.78 11.00
CA ASP A 22 -7.06 11.52 9.72
C ASP A 22 -7.56 10.21 9.09
N GLU A 23 -7.66 9.14 9.88
CA GLU A 23 -8.23 7.87 9.45
C GLU A 23 -9.69 8.01 9.00
N GLU A 24 -10.51 8.74 9.78
CA GLU A 24 -11.90 8.98 9.42
C GLU A 24 -12.04 9.79 8.13
N LYS A 25 -11.18 10.79 7.92
CA LYS A 25 -11.12 11.54 6.66
C LYS A 25 -10.73 10.63 5.49
N LYS A 26 -9.74 9.77 5.66
CA LYS A 26 -9.27 8.83 4.62
C LYS A 26 -10.33 7.80 4.25
N LEU A 27 -11.15 7.34 5.19
CA LEU A 27 -12.21 6.37 4.91
C LEU A 27 -13.40 6.99 4.15
N ASN A 28 -13.67 8.28 4.37
CA ASN A 28 -14.88 8.96 3.92
C ASN A 28 -14.67 9.95 2.77
N SER A 29 -13.45 10.10 2.25
CA SER A 29 -13.16 11.04 1.16
C SER A 29 -12.50 10.38 -0.04
N TYR A 30 -12.21 11.18 -1.05
CA TYR A 30 -11.43 10.77 -2.22
C TYR A 30 -9.99 11.25 -2.04
N GLY A 31 -9.05 10.54 -2.66
CA GLY A 31 -7.67 10.99 -2.68
C GLY A 31 -6.77 10.10 -3.53
N TRP A 32 -5.54 10.54 -3.69
CA TRP A 32 -4.52 9.80 -4.42
C TRP A 32 -3.85 8.77 -3.51
N VAL A 33 -3.66 7.56 -4.03
CA VAL A 33 -2.72 6.57 -3.45
C VAL A 33 -1.37 6.72 -4.14
N ASP A 34 -1.38 6.79 -5.47
CA ASP A 34 -0.22 7.12 -6.30
C ASP A 34 -0.69 7.95 -7.50
N GLN A 35 -0.43 9.25 -7.45
CA GLN A 35 -0.83 10.17 -8.51
C GLN A 35 -0.09 9.92 -9.83
N LYS A 36 1.16 9.44 -9.79
CA LYS A 36 1.94 9.18 -11.00
C LYS A 36 1.46 7.92 -11.71
N ALA A 37 1.07 6.92 -10.93
CA ALA A 37 0.47 5.69 -11.45
C ALA A 37 -1.03 5.81 -11.75
N GLY A 38 -1.66 6.96 -11.44
CA GLY A 38 -3.09 7.18 -11.66
C GLY A 38 -3.99 6.39 -10.70
N VAL A 39 -3.49 5.99 -9.53
CA VAL A 39 -4.21 5.18 -8.55
C VAL A 39 -4.87 6.09 -7.51
N VAL A 40 -6.20 6.06 -7.48
CA VAL A 40 -7.04 6.80 -6.51
C VAL A 40 -7.66 5.86 -5.49
N HIS A 41 -7.88 6.35 -4.27
CA HIS A 41 -8.82 5.74 -3.33
C HIS A 41 -10.18 6.45 -3.42
N ILE A 42 -11.23 5.70 -3.10
CA ILE A 42 -12.62 6.17 -3.06
C ILE A 42 -13.17 5.95 -1.64
N PRO A 43 -14.21 6.70 -1.23
CA PRO A 43 -14.87 6.47 0.05
C PRO A 43 -15.35 5.02 0.17
N ILE A 44 -15.27 4.45 1.37
CA ILE A 44 -15.59 3.03 1.59
C ILE A 44 -17.04 2.70 1.18
N GLU A 45 -17.99 3.59 1.47
CA GLU A 45 -19.39 3.46 1.05
C GLU A 45 -19.51 3.32 -0.46
N ARG A 46 -18.77 4.14 -1.21
CA ARG A 46 -18.78 4.09 -2.67
C ARG A 46 -18.14 2.80 -3.19
N ALA A 47 -17.07 2.34 -2.55
CA ALA A 47 -16.45 1.06 -2.90
C ALA A 47 -17.44 -0.10 -2.73
N MET A 48 -18.15 -0.15 -1.59
CA MET A 48 -19.17 -1.16 -1.33
C MET A 48 -20.27 -1.16 -2.39
N GLN A 49 -20.78 0.01 -2.77
CA GLN A 49 -21.78 0.13 -3.83
C GLN A 49 -21.28 -0.42 -5.17
N ILE A 50 -20.05 -0.08 -5.57
CA ILE A 50 -19.46 -0.55 -6.83
C ILE A 50 -19.28 -2.06 -6.80
N VAL A 51 -18.83 -2.62 -5.68
CA VAL A 51 -18.68 -4.07 -5.52
C VAL A 51 -20.03 -4.78 -5.57
N ALA A 52 -21.05 -4.24 -4.88
CA ALA A 52 -22.40 -4.79 -4.92
C ALA A 52 -23.00 -4.77 -6.33
N GLN A 53 -22.76 -3.69 -7.10
CA GLN A 53 -23.23 -3.56 -8.48
C GLN A 53 -22.50 -4.47 -9.46
N ARG A 54 -21.18 -4.63 -9.31
CA ARG A 54 -20.35 -5.44 -10.22
C ARG A 54 -20.34 -6.92 -9.87
N GLY A 55 -20.68 -7.27 -8.63
CA GLY A 55 -20.46 -8.59 -8.06
C GLY A 55 -19.00 -8.80 -7.63
N LEU A 56 -18.78 -9.84 -6.82
CA LEU A 56 -17.42 -10.24 -6.42
C LEU A 56 -16.73 -11.01 -7.55
N PRO A 57 -15.42 -10.82 -7.76
CA PRO A 57 -14.67 -11.60 -8.74
C PRO A 57 -14.72 -13.10 -8.38
N VAL A 58 -15.28 -13.91 -9.26
CA VAL A 58 -15.30 -15.37 -9.11
C VAL A 58 -13.96 -15.92 -9.57
N ARG A 59 -13.27 -16.67 -8.70
CA ARG A 59 -12.07 -17.41 -9.11
C ARG A 59 -12.50 -18.53 -10.07
N PRO A 60 -11.97 -18.60 -11.31
CA PRO A 60 -12.32 -19.70 -12.20
C PRO A 60 -11.86 -21.02 -11.59
N GLN A 61 -12.78 -21.99 -11.52
CA GLN A 61 -12.56 -23.33 -10.95
C GLN A 61 -11.38 -24.08 -11.60
N ASN A 62 -11.01 -23.69 -12.82
CA ASN A 62 -9.97 -24.33 -13.62
C ASN A 62 -8.62 -23.62 -13.51
N ALA A 63 -8.45 -22.69 -12.56
CA ALA A 63 -7.17 -22.04 -12.29
C ALA A 63 -6.18 -23.07 -11.72
N ASN A 64 -5.41 -23.71 -12.60
CA ASN A 64 -4.29 -24.55 -12.22
C ASN A 64 -3.37 -23.74 -11.28
N PRO A 65 -3.17 -24.16 -10.01
CA PRO A 65 -2.39 -23.39 -9.03
C PRO A 65 -0.92 -23.17 -9.42
N ALA A 66 -0.44 -23.82 -10.48
CA ALA A 66 0.89 -23.61 -11.06
C ALA A 66 1.04 -22.34 -11.93
N GLN A 67 -0.05 -21.61 -12.21
CA GLN A 67 -0.03 -20.38 -13.01
C GLN A 67 -0.66 -19.20 -12.26
N ALA A 68 -0.16 -18.91 -11.05
CA ALA A 68 -0.29 -17.56 -10.53
C ALA A 68 0.71 -16.66 -11.28
N PRO A 69 0.32 -15.53 -11.88
CA PRO A 69 1.28 -14.56 -12.36
C PRO A 69 2.09 -14.10 -11.15
N SER A 70 3.39 -14.42 -11.17
CA SER A 70 4.34 -13.93 -10.18
C SER A 70 4.20 -12.42 -10.13
N ALA A 71 3.55 -11.92 -9.07
CA ALA A 71 3.53 -10.51 -8.76
C ALA A 71 4.98 -10.07 -8.58
N SER A 72 5.50 -9.44 -9.62
CA SER A 72 6.56 -8.43 -9.63
C SER A 72 7.50 -8.49 -8.43
N GLN A 73 8.44 -9.44 -8.46
CA GLN A 73 9.65 -9.31 -7.67
C GLN A 73 10.35 -7.99 -8.08
N PRO A 74 10.68 -7.09 -7.15
CA PRO A 74 11.55 -5.97 -7.48
C PRO A 74 12.91 -6.55 -7.87
N LYS A 75 13.30 -6.37 -9.14
CA LYS A 75 14.65 -6.67 -9.63
C LYS A 75 15.67 -5.90 -8.79
N SER A 76 16.24 -6.54 -7.78
CA SER A 76 17.53 -6.14 -7.21
C SER A 76 18.59 -6.40 -8.28
N LYS A 77 19.17 -5.32 -8.78
CA LYS A 77 20.23 -5.31 -9.80
C LYS A 77 21.50 -5.91 -9.18
N PRO A 78 22.07 -7.02 -9.67
CA PRO A 78 23.33 -7.52 -9.15
C PRO A 78 24.49 -6.70 -9.72
N SER A 79 25.37 -6.29 -8.82
CA SER A 79 26.72 -5.81 -9.11
C SER A 79 27.55 -6.92 -9.75
N GLY A 80 28.26 -6.65 -10.86
CA GLY A 80 29.18 -7.62 -11.43
C GLY A 80 29.71 -7.37 -12.85
N LYS A 81 30.65 -6.42 -12.99
CA LYS A 81 31.95 -6.49 -13.73
C LYS A 81 32.01 -6.98 -15.21
N SER A 82 32.76 -6.19 -16.00
CA SER A 82 33.46 -6.46 -17.30
C SER A 82 32.94 -5.50 -18.39
N THR A 83 33.71 -4.85 -19.27
CA THR A 83 35.11 -4.93 -19.67
C THR A 83 35.35 -3.75 -20.66
N THR A 84 36.51 -3.10 -20.56
CA THR A 84 37.37 -2.52 -21.62
C THR A 84 36.77 -1.73 -22.81
N GLN A 85 37.22 -0.47 -23.00
CA GLN A 85 37.97 0.04 -24.19
C GLN A 85 37.76 1.54 -24.47
N THR A 86 38.87 2.28 -24.38
CA THR A 86 39.45 3.14 -25.42
C THR A 86 38.60 4.27 -26.03
N LYS A 87 38.98 5.52 -25.74
CA LYS A 87 39.60 6.46 -26.70
C LYS A 87 40.23 7.64 -25.97
#